data_AF-A0A9P0MD43-F1
#
_entry.id   AF-A0A9P0MD43-F1
#
_cell.length_a   1.000
_cell.length_b   1.000
_cell.length_c   1.000
_cell.angle_alpha   90.00
_cell.angle_beta   90.00
_cell.angle_gamma   90.00
#
_symmetry.space_group_name_H-M   'P 1'
#
loop_
_entity.id
_entity.type
_entity.pdbx_description
1 polymer ?
#
loop_
_entity_poly.entity_id
_entity_poly.type
_entity_poly.pdbx_seq_one_letter_code
_entity_poly.pdbx_strand_id
1 'polypeptide(L)'
;PKLITELRKINPERRIILHQDNASSHTAQKTRHPDLSPNDFLTFPKIKNRLRGQRFQSPEEAVDAFKNADLVLTANEWNECFENWFERMQMCINLRGEYF
;
A
#
# COMPACT_ATOMS: atom_id res chain seq x y z
N PRO A 1 -11.18 11.69 -10.20
CA PRO A 1 -9.69 11.70 -10.22
C PRO A 1 -9.15 11.11 -11.54
N LYS A 2 -8.10 11.70 -12.11
CA LYS A 2 -7.55 11.36 -13.44
C LYS A 2 -7.31 9.84 -13.64
N LEU A 3 -6.78 9.15 -12.62
CA LEU A 3 -6.56 7.70 -12.63
C LEU A 3 -7.83 6.88 -12.87
N ILE A 4 -8.93 7.19 -12.18
CA ILE A 4 -10.21 6.50 -12.34
C ILE A 4 -10.75 6.70 -13.76
N THR A 5 -10.59 7.90 -14.31
CA THR A 5 -10.98 8.21 -15.69
C THR A 5 -10.20 7.36 -16.69
N GLU A 6 -8.89 7.20 -16.51
CA GLU A 6 -8.06 6.35 -17.38
C GLU A 6 -8.46 4.87 -17.28
N LEU A 7 -8.68 4.34 -16.06
CA LEU A 7 -9.09 2.95 -15.86
C LEU A 7 -10.43 2.63 -16.53
N ARG A 8 -11.38 3.57 -16.51
CA ARG A 8 -12.68 3.43 -17.18
C ARG A 8 -12.60 3.44 -18.70
N LYS A 9 -11.54 3.99 -19.31
CA LYS A 9 -11.33 3.86 -20.77
C LYS A 9 -11.05 2.42 -21.18
N ILE A 10 -10.44 1.63 -20.29
CA ILE A 10 -10.10 0.21 -20.54
C ILE A 10 -11.34 -0.66 -20.35
N ASN A 11 -12.06 -0.45 -19.24
CA ASN A 11 -13.32 -1.14 -18.97
C ASN A 11 -14.25 -0.20 -18.20
N PRO A 12 -15.29 0.36 -18.85
CA PRO A 12 -16.18 1.34 -18.23
C PRO A 12 -17.03 0.75 -17.09
N GLU A 13 -17.33 -0.55 -17.17
CA GLU A 13 -18.16 -1.27 -16.21
C GLU A 13 -17.36 -1.85 -15.03
N ARG A 14 -16.03 -1.71 -15.04
CA ARG A 14 -15.19 -2.25 -13.97
C ARG A 14 -15.48 -1.53 -12.66
N ARG A 15 -16.01 -2.28 -11.68
CA ARG A 15 -16.13 -1.80 -10.30
C ARG A 15 -14.74 -1.58 -9.71
N ILE A 16 -14.52 -0.39 -9.15
CA ILE A 16 -13.29 -0.02 -8.45
C ILE A 16 -13.57 -0.08 -6.95
N ILE A 17 -12.73 -0.81 -6.23
CA ILE A 17 -12.81 -0.96 -4.77
C ILE A 17 -11.59 -0.25 -4.18
N LEU A 18 -11.81 0.62 -3.20
CA LEU A 18 -10.76 1.30 -2.46
C LEU A 18 -10.58 0.60 -1.11
N HIS A 19 -9.35 0.17 -0.83
CA HIS A 19 -8.95 -0.34 0.48
C HIS A 19 -7.99 0.65 1.13
N GLN A 20 -8.33 1.11 2.33
CA GLN A 20 -7.52 2.03 3.15
C GLN A 20 -7.64 1.62 4.62
N ASP A 21 -6.66 2.03 5.42
CA ASP A 21 -6.71 1.85 6.86
C ASP A 21 -7.74 2.80 7.51
N ASN A 22 -8.08 2.52 8.76
CA ASN A 22 -9.10 3.27 9.51
C ASN A 22 -8.47 4.40 10.33
N ALA A 23 -7.46 5.10 9.80
CA ALA A 23 -6.91 6.28 10.47
C ALA A 23 -8.01 7.33 10.65
N SER A 24 -7.93 8.17 11.68
CA SER A 24 -9.02 9.12 12.03
C SER A 24 -9.37 10.09 10.89
N SER A 25 -8.41 10.41 10.03
CA SER A 25 -8.61 11.22 8.82
C SER A 25 -9.35 10.49 7.69
N HIS A 26 -9.44 9.16 7.75
CA HIS A 26 -10.08 8.29 6.77
C HIS A 26 -11.45 7.80 7.25
N THR A 27 -11.60 7.49 8.55
CA THR A 27 -12.87 7.11 9.17
C THR A 27 -12.77 7.23 10.70
N ALA A 28 -13.87 7.63 11.36
CA ALA A 28 -13.90 7.87 12.82
C ALA A 28 -14.02 6.57 13.67
N GLN A 29 -13.99 5.39 13.06
CA GLN A 29 -14.15 4.11 13.77
C GLN A 29 -12.80 3.51 14.18
N LYS A 30 -12.78 2.71 15.25
CA LYS A 30 -11.56 2.23 15.89
C LYS A 30 -11.28 0.77 15.51
N THR A 31 -10.83 0.52 14.27
CA THR A 31 -10.31 -0.80 13.87
C THR A 31 -8.88 -0.62 13.35
N ARG A 32 -7.88 -1.08 14.10
CA ARG A 32 -6.46 -0.94 13.74
C ARG A 32 -5.85 -2.32 13.52
N HIS A 33 -5.77 -2.73 12.25
CA HIS A 33 -4.99 -3.90 11.82
C HIS A 33 -4.05 -3.48 10.70
N PRO A 34 -2.91 -2.83 11.02
CA PRO A 34 -1.92 -2.44 10.00
C PRO A 34 -1.41 -3.65 9.20
N ASP A 35 -1.44 -4.85 9.77
CA ASP A 35 -1.01 -6.09 9.11
C ASP A 35 -1.82 -6.47 7.86
N LEU A 36 -2.99 -5.88 7.66
CA LEU A 36 -3.83 -6.15 6.48
C LEU A 36 -3.77 -5.04 5.43
N SER A 37 -2.93 -4.03 5.62
CA SER A 37 -2.75 -2.94 4.67
C SER A 37 -1.60 -3.24 3.70
N PRO A 38 -1.86 -3.39 2.38
CA PRO A 38 -0.81 -3.62 1.38
C PRO A 38 0.35 -2.62 1.43
N ASN A 39 0.05 -1.36 1.73
CA ASN A 39 1.08 -0.32 1.83
C ASN A 39 2.02 -0.56 3.03
N ASP A 40 1.51 -1.08 4.14
CA ASP A 40 2.28 -1.27 5.37
C ASP A 40 3.21 -2.48 5.31
N PHE A 41 2.79 -3.57 4.67
CA PHE A 41 3.62 -4.78 4.58
C PHE A 41 4.43 -4.91 3.27
N LEU A 42 4.10 -4.17 2.20
CA LEU A 42 4.84 -4.23 0.93
C LEU A 42 5.51 -2.90 0.56
N THR A 43 4.72 -1.88 0.26
CA THR A 43 5.20 -0.65 -0.40
C THR A 43 6.16 0.13 0.48
N PHE A 44 5.76 0.41 1.73
CA PHE A 44 6.60 1.19 2.65
C PHE A 44 7.88 0.46 3.04
N PRO A 45 7.89 -0.84 3.40
CA PRO A 45 9.14 -1.55 3.65
C PRO A 45 10.13 -1.48 2.48
N LYS A 46 9.67 -1.69 1.25
CA LYS A 46 10.54 -1.64 0.06
C LYS A 46 11.11 -0.24 -0.18
N ILE A 47 10.28 0.79 -0.13
CA ILE A 47 10.74 2.17 -0.32
C ILE A 47 11.70 2.57 0.82
N LYS A 48 11.33 2.30 2.09
CA LYS A 48 12.18 2.58 3.25
C LYS A 48 13.54 1.89 3.15
N ASN A 49 13.58 0.64 2.69
CA ASN A 49 14.84 -0.09 2.50
C ASN A 49 15.74 0.56 1.45
N ARG A 50 15.18 1.11 0.36
CA ARG A 50 15.95 1.83 -0.66
C ARG A 50 16.47 3.17 -0.20
N LEU A 51 15.64 3.90 0.53
CA LEU A 51 15.99 5.21 1.07
C LEU A 51 16.84 5.10 2.34
N ARG A 52 17.07 3.89 2.85
CA ARG A 52 17.79 3.64 4.09
C ARG A 52 19.21 4.21 4.01
N GLY A 53 19.56 5.03 4.99
CA GLY A 53 20.90 5.62 5.11
C GLY A 53 21.13 6.86 4.23
N GLN A 54 20.18 7.22 3.37
CA GLN A 54 20.24 8.46 2.62
C GLN A 54 19.90 9.65 3.52
N ARG A 55 20.53 10.80 3.27
CA ARG A 55 20.23 12.07 3.93
C ARG A 55 19.85 13.07 2.85
N PHE A 56 18.76 13.78 3.08
CA PHE A 56 18.25 14.81 2.17
C PHE A 56 18.43 16.17 2.81
N GLN A 57 18.83 17.16 2.02
CA GLN A 57 19.04 18.54 2.45
C GLN A 57 17.74 19.35 2.41
N SER A 58 16.73 18.88 1.67
CA SER A 58 15.42 19.53 1.60
C SER A 58 14.25 18.54 1.48
N PRO A 59 13.02 18.98 1.79
CA PRO A 59 11.82 18.17 1.56
C PRO A 59 11.60 17.79 0.11
N GLU A 60 11.93 18.68 -0.83
CA GLU A 60 11.78 18.46 -2.27
C GLU A 60 12.68 17.31 -2.73
N GLU A 61 13.93 17.29 -2.26
CA GLU A 61 14.88 16.21 -2.52
C GLU A 61 14.36 14.87 -1.98
N ALA A 62 13.81 14.86 -0.77
CA ALA A 62 13.22 13.65 -0.18
C ALA A 62 12.00 13.16 -0.97
N VAL A 63 11.14 14.06 -1.45
CA VAL A 63 9.97 13.73 -2.28
C VAL A 63 10.40 13.15 -3.62
N ASP A 64 11.43 13.71 -4.26
CA ASP A 64 11.91 13.20 -5.54
C ASP A 64 12.63 11.85 -5.38
N ALA A 65 13.39 11.66 -4.30
CA ALA A 65 13.94 10.36 -3.94
C ALA A 65 12.84 9.32 -3.71
N PHE A 66 11.75 9.69 -3.03
CA PHE A 66 10.58 8.82 -2.84
C PHE A 66 9.93 8.42 -4.16
N LYS A 67 9.63 9.40 -5.05
CA LYS A 67 9.04 9.11 -6.37
C LYS A 67 9.91 8.17 -7.18
N ASN A 68 11.23 8.38 -7.18
CA ASN A 68 12.17 7.52 -7.88
C ASN A 68 12.26 6.11 -7.27
N ALA A 69 12.08 5.97 -5.96
CA ALA A 69 12.03 4.67 -5.29
C ALA A 69 10.73 3.90 -5.56
N ASP A 70 9.60 4.59 -5.68
CA ASP A 70 8.26 4.04 -5.92
C ASP A 70 8.09 3.49 -7.36
N LEU A 71 8.76 4.13 -8.35
CA LEU A 71 8.73 3.75 -9.77
C LEU A 71 9.30 2.35 -10.08
N VAL A 72 9.76 1.61 -9.09
CA VAL A 72 10.46 0.33 -9.30
C VAL A 72 9.63 -0.88 -8.86
N LEU A 73 8.43 -0.68 -8.32
CA LEU A 73 7.51 -1.81 -8.12
C LEU A 73 7.01 -2.31 -9.47
N THR A 74 7.39 -3.53 -9.79
CA THR A 74 6.95 -4.24 -10.99
C THR A 74 5.51 -4.73 -10.85
N ALA A 75 4.84 -4.98 -11.98
CA ALA A 75 3.51 -5.58 -11.97
C ALA A 75 3.48 -6.93 -11.23
N ASN A 76 4.58 -7.71 -11.28
CA ASN A 76 4.68 -8.98 -10.59
C ASN A 76 4.69 -8.82 -9.07
N GLU A 77 5.42 -7.84 -8.54
CA GLU A 77 5.44 -7.55 -7.10
C GLU A 77 4.08 -7.09 -6.58
N TRP A 78 3.32 -6.35 -7.41
CA TRP A 78 1.94 -6.00 -7.09
C TRP A 78 1.02 -7.22 -7.07
N ASN A 79 1.16 -8.15 -8.01
CA ASN A 79 0.38 -9.39 -8.01
C ASN A 79 0.70 -10.25 -6.78
N GLU A 80 1.99 -10.43 -6.46
CA GLU A 80 2.44 -11.14 -5.27
C GLU A 80 1.92 -10.50 -3.98
N CYS A 81 1.77 -9.17 -3.96
CA CYS A 81 1.12 -8.46 -2.86
C CYS A 81 -0.29 -8.97 -2.58
N PHE A 82 -1.08 -9.18 -3.63
CA PHE A 82 -2.47 -9.60 -3.51
C PHE A 82 -2.56 -11.03 -3.01
N GLU A 83 -1.69 -11.92 -3.49
CA GLU A 83 -1.63 -13.29 -2.98
C GLU A 83 -1.24 -13.32 -1.49
N ASN A 84 -0.15 -12.62 -1.12
CA ASN A 84 0.28 -12.51 0.27
C ASN A 84 -0.80 -11.87 1.16
N TRP A 85 -1.63 -10.99 0.62
CA TRP A 85 -2.73 -10.38 1.38
C TRP A 85 -3.77 -11.43 1.83
N PHE A 86 -4.10 -12.40 0.98
CA PHE A 86 -4.99 -13.50 1.35
C PHE A 86 -4.39 -14.39 2.44
N GLU A 87 -3.10 -14.71 2.35
CA GLU A 87 -2.39 -15.46 3.38
C GLU A 87 -2.40 -14.73 4.73
N ARG A 88 -2.12 -13.42 4.72
CA ARG A 88 -2.17 -12.56 5.92
C ARG A 88 -3.57 -12.50 6.54
N MET A 89 -4.62 -12.41 5.72
CA MET A 89 -6.01 -12.48 6.21
C MET A 89 -6.29 -13.84 6.88
N GLN A 90 -5.82 -14.93 6.29
CA GLN A 90 -5.96 -16.26 6.88
C GLN A 90 -5.21 -16.39 8.21
N MET A 91 -4.00 -15.82 8.32
CA MET A 91 -3.25 -15.76 9.58
C MET A 91 -4.01 -14.99 10.66
N CYS A 92 -4.59 -13.84 10.32
CA CYS A 92 -5.43 -13.06 11.24
C CYS A 92 -6.61 -13.89 11.77
N ILE A 93 -7.28 -14.66 10.91
CA ILE A 93 -8.37 -15.57 11.31
C ILE A 93 -7.84 -16.66 12.25
N ASN A 94 -6.74 -17.33 11.89
CA ASN A 94 -6.15 -18.42 12.67
C ASN A 94 -5.70 -17.95 14.07
N LEU A 95 -5.19 -16.72 14.15
CA LEU A 95 -4.74 -16.08 15.37
C LEU A 95 -5.83 -15.30 16.10
N ARG A 96 -7.10 -15.41 15.67
CA ARG A 96 -8.27 -14.75 16.29
C ARG A 96 -8.11 -13.22 16.41
N GLY A 97 -7.45 -12.60 15.44
CA GLY A 97 -7.21 -11.16 15.40
C GLY A 97 -5.93 -10.71 16.10
N GLU A 98 -5.12 -11.61 16.65
CA GLU A 98 -3.79 -11.26 17.16
C GLU A 98 -2.80 -10.94 16.02
N TYR A 99 -1.77 -10.14 16.34
CA TYR A 99 -0.71 -9.73 15.41
C TYR A 99 0.21 -10.90 15.00
N PHE A 100 0.90 -10.78 13.86
CA PHE A 100 1.86 -11.76 13.32
C PHE A 100 3.01 -11.17 12.50
#